data_AF-A0A9E1RP38-F1
#
_entry.id   AF-A0A9E1RP38-F1
#
_cell.length_a   1.000
_cell.length_b   1.000
_cell.length_c   1.000
_cell.angle_alpha   90.00
_cell.angle_beta   90.00
_cell.angle_gamma   90.00
#
_symmetry.space_group_name_H-M   'P 1'
#
loop_
_entity.id
_entity.type
_entity.pdbx_description
1 polymer ?
#
loop_
_entity_poly.entity_id
_entity_poly.type
_entity_poly.pdbx_seq_one_letter_code
_entity_poly.pdbx_strand_id
1 'polypeptide(L)'
;MIAVSDRLADFGADVEIVVVTFTDRSHLGTYLERYPSPLRFLLDPDRASYNTYGLGHASTPRIYGWSVLRRYVEILSRRGMQALRRPTEDIHQLGGDFVIDPDGVLRYARWSTSPADRPAVAALIAASHRTPGSTA
;
A
#
# COMPACT_ATOMS: atom_id res chain seq x y z
N MET A 1 6.03 8.24 -4.28
CA MET A 1 7.40 7.86 -4.70
C MET A 1 8.31 9.08 -4.73
N ILE A 2 8.02 10.10 -5.56
CA ILE A 2 8.83 11.35 -5.64
C ILE A 2 9.09 11.97 -4.25
N ALA A 3 8.02 12.19 -3.45
CA ALA A 3 8.17 12.79 -2.12
C ALA A 3 9.06 11.99 -1.14
N VAL A 4 9.14 10.66 -1.29
CA VAL A 4 10.02 9.81 -0.46
C VAL A 4 11.46 9.90 -0.98
N SER A 5 11.63 9.85 -2.31
CA SER A 5 12.95 10.00 -2.95
C SER A 5 13.61 11.34 -2.60
N ASP A 6 12.84 12.44 -2.57
CA ASP A 6 13.36 13.78 -2.23
C ASP A 6 13.83 13.90 -0.78
N ARG A 7 13.38 13.01 0.09
CA ARG A 7 13.62 13.04 1.54
C ARG A 7 14.36 11.81 2.05
N LEU A 8 15.05 11.09 1.16
CA LEU A 8 15.83 9.91 1.52
C LEU A 8 16.84 10.17 2.64
N ALA A 9 17.47 11.34 2.63
CA ALA A 9 18.45 11.74 3.64
C ALA A 9 17.85 12.01 5.04
N ASP A 10 16.53 12.17 5.13
CA ASP A 10 15.84 12.37 6.41
C ASP A 10 15.57 11.04 7.15
N PHE A 11 15.71 9.90 6.45
CA PHE A 11 15.67 8.58 7.07
C PHE A 11 17.02 8.26 7.71
N GLY A 12 17.02 7.43 8.75
CA GLY A 12 18.25 6.92 9.35
C GLY A 12 19.10 6.16 8.33
N ALA A 13 20.43 6.22 8.46
CA ALA A 13 21.34 5.51 7.56
C ALA A 13 21.19 3.97 7.64
N ASP A 14 20.56 3.49 8.70
CA ASP A 14 20.18 2.10 8.97
C ASP A 14 18.82 1.70 8.35
N VAL A 15 18.10 2.62 7.71
CA VAL A 15 16.79 2.37 7.11
C VAL A 15 16.93 2.12 5.61
N GLU A 16 16.53 0.93 5.15
CA GLU A 16 16.41 0.62 3.73
C GLU A 16 15.00 0.90 3.22
N ILE A 17 14.89 1.67 2.12
CA ILE A 17 13.61 1.94 1.46
C ILE A 17 13.54 1.17 0.15
N VAL A 18 12.54 0.29 0.04
CA VAL A 18 12.29 -0.52 -1.15
C VAL A 18 10.89 -0.28 -1.70
N VAL A 19 10.75 -0.31 -3.02
CA VAL A 19 9.47 -0.26 -3.73
C VAL A 19 9.17 -1.64 -4.30
N VAL A 20 8.03 -2.22 -3.92
CA VAL A 20 7.59 -3.52 -4.45
C VAL A 20 6.54 -3.29 -5.54
N THR A 21 6.69 -3.95 -6.69
CA THR A 21 5.79 -3.83 -7.84
C THR A 21 5.56 -5.17 -8.51
N PHE A 22 4.36 -5.38 -9.06
CA PHE A 22 3.99 -6.62 -9.79
C PHE A 22 4.22 -6.52 -11.30
N THR A 23 4.84 -5.44 -11.78
CA THR A 23 5.27 -5.35 -13.19
C THR A 23 6.37 -6.37 -13.48
N ASP A 24 6.61 -6.68 -14.76
CA ASP A 24 7.78 -7.49 -15.13
C ASP A 24 9.05 -6.62 -15.31
N ARG A 25 10.18 -7.32 -15.45
CA ARG A 25 11.52 -6.72 -15.54
C ARG A 25 11.68 -5.81 -16.76
N SER A 26 11.07 -6.14 -17.90
CA SER A 26 11.21 -5.33 -19.12
C SER A 26 10.49 -4.00 -18.96
N HIS A 27 9.24 -4.03 -18.49
CA HIS A 27 8.47 -2.82 -18.22
C HIS A 27 9.09 -1.96 -17.11
N LEU A 28 9.63 -2.57 -16.04
CA LEU A 28 10.34 -1.81 -15.01
C LEU A 28 11.60 -1.14 -15.57
N GLY A 29 12.35 -1.83 -16.43
CA GLY A 29 13.53 -1.29 -17.09
C GLY A 29 13.21 -0.04 -17.90
N THR A 30 12.25 -0.13 -18.82
CA THR A 30 11.78 1.01 -19.62
C THR A 30 11.25 2.15 -18.75
N TYR A 31 10.56 1.84 -17.65
CA TYR A 31 10.08 2.86 -16.72
C TYR A 31 11.25 3.60 -16.05
N LEU A 32 12.27 2.89 -15.55
CA LEU A 32 13.41 3.49 -14.86
C LEU A 32 14.37 4.22 -15.79
N GLU A 33 14.48 3.82 -17.06
CA GLU A 33 15.20 4.59 -18.09
C GLU A 33 14.56 5.97 -18.29
N ARG A 34 13.22 6.04 -18.26
CA ARG A 34 12.46 7.27 -18.45
C ARG A 34 12.36 8.10 -17.17
N TYR A 35 12.30 7.43 -16.01
CA TYR A 35 12.15 8.04 -14.70
C TYR A 35 13.16 7.44 -13.73
N PRO A 36 14.44 7.87 -13.80
CA PRO A 36 15.48 7.40 -12.89
C PRO A 36 15.06 7.62 -11.44
N SER A 37 15.25 6.60 -10.61
CA SER A 37 14.88 6.66 -9.20
C SER A 37 16.03 6.14 -8.35
N PRO A 38 16.35 6.81 -7.22
CA PRO A 38 17.36 6.35 -6.28
C PRO A 38 16.88 5.18 -5.40
N LEU A 39 15.57 4.84 -5.46
CA LEU A 39 14.98 3.78 -4.67
C LEU A 39 15.29 2.41 -5.28
N ARG A 40 15.45 1.41 -4.42
CA ARG A 40 15.54 0.01 -4.84
C ARG A 40 14.15 -0.52 -5.18
N PHE A 41 14.03 -1.22 -6.30
CA PHE A 41 12.79 -1.87 -6.72
C PHE A 41 12.90 -3.39 -6.60
N LEU A 42 11.86 -4.01 -6.03
CA LEU A 42 11.69 -5.44 -5.95
C LEU A 42 10.48 -5.85 -6.79
N LEU A 43 10.62 -6.95 -7.53
CA LEU A 43 9.55 -7.49 -8.37
C LEU A 43 8.78 -8.56 -7.61
N ASP A 44 7.46 -8.44 -7.61
CA ASP A 44 6.48 -9.40 -7.08
C ASP A 44 5.47 -9.76 -8.18
N PRO A 45 5.91 -10.35 -9.31
CA PRO A 45 5.05 -10.57 -10.48
C PRO A 45 3.87 -11.49 -10.16
N ASP A 46 4.06 -12.45 -9.25
CA ASP A 46 3.01 -13.38 -8.80
C ASP A 46 2.11 -12.78 -7.71
N ARG A 47 2.34 -11.52 -7.30
CA ARG A 47 1.59 -10.80 -6.27
C ARG A 47 1.60 -11.54 -4.92
N ALA A 48 2.63 -12.35 -4.65
CA ALA A 48 2.72 -13.16 -3.44
C ALA A 48 2.90 -12.28 -2.20
N SER A 49 3.77 -11.27 -2.28
CA SER A 49 3.95 -10.28 -1.20
C SER A 49 2.70 -9.41 -1.07
N TYR A 50 2.15 -8.96 -2.20
CA TYR A 50 0.92 -8.18 -2.24
C TYR A 50 -0.26 -8.87 -1.51
N ASN A 51 -0.44 -10.17 -1.75
CA ASN A 51 -1.49 -10.96 -1.09
C ASN A 51 -1.18 -11.24 0.38
N THR A 52 0.08 -11.56 0.71
CA THR A 52 0.51 -11.83 2.09
C THR A 52 0.32 -10.61 3.00
N TYR A 53 0.58 -9.41 2.47
CA TYR A 53 0.34 -8.14 3.18
C TYR A 53 -1.13 -7.71 3.18
N GLY A 54 -2.02 -8.53 2.62
CA GLY A 54 -3.46 -8.26 2.58
C GLY A 54 -3.84 -7.07 1.70
N LEU A 55 -3.00 -6.65 0.75
CA LEU A 55 -3.29 -5.52 -0.13
C LEU A 55 -4.37 -5.85 -1.17
N GLY A 56 -4.47 -7.12 -1.59
CA GLY A 56 -5.51 -7.63 -2.49
C GLY A 56 -6.84 -7.94 -1.81
N HIS A 57 -6.92 -7.79 -0.49
CA HIS A 57 -8.11 -8.02 0.29
C HIS A 57 -8.41 -6.71 1.01
N ALA A 58 -9.39 -5.95 0.55
CA ALA A 58 -9.88 -4.81 1.31
C ALA A 58 -10.28 -5.28 2.73
N SER A 59 -9.38 -5.01 3.68
CA SER A 59 -9.60 -4.76 5.10
C SER A 59 -10.71 -5.58 5.78
N THR A 60 -10.39 -6.76 6.31
CA THR A 60 -11.28 -7.61 7.15
C THR A 60 -12.75 -7.77 6.65
N PRO A 61 -13.18 -8.99 6.25
CA PRO A 61 -14.56 -9.24 5.77
C PRO A 61 -15.67 -8.71 6.71
N ARG A 62 -15.38 -8.66 8.01
CA ARG A 62 -16.35 -8.34 9.06
C ARG A 62 -16.75 -6.86 9.12
N ILE A 63 -15.85 -5.93 8.81
CA ILE A 63 -16.10 -4.47 8.93
C ILE A 63 -16.65 -3.91 7.62
N TYR A 64 -16.04 -4.28 6.50
CA TYR A 64 -16.50 -3.85 5.18
C TYR A 64 -17.79 -4.57 4.76
N GLY A 65 -18.00 -5.83 5.19
CA GLY A 65 -19.23 -6.57 4.91
C GLY A 65 -20.47 -5.84 5.41
N TRP A 66 -20.45 -5.28 6.62
CA TRP A 66 -21.61 -4.57 7.18
C TRP A 66 -21.86 -3.22 6.49
N SER A 67 -20.81 -2.43 6.23
CA SER A 67 -20.95 -1.11 5.61
C SER A 67 -21.33 -1.20 4.13
N VAL A 68 -20.73 -2.14 3.39
CA VAL A 68 -21.05 -2.41 1.99
C VAL A 68 -22.43 -3.03 1.85
N LEU A 69 -22.80 -3.99 2.71
CA LEU A 69 -24.15 -4.56 2.68
C LEU A 69 -25.21 -3.50 2.95
N ARG A 70 -25.00 -2.61 3.94
CA ARG A 70 -25.90 -1.49 4.21
C ARG A 70 -26.03 -0.55 3.01
N ARG A 71 -24.92 -0.23 2.34
CA ARG A 71 -24.89 0.59 1.12
C ARG A 71 -25.64 -0.09 -0.03
N TYR A 72 -25.45 -1.39 -0.20
CA TYR A 72 -26.14 -2.19 -1.22
C TYR A 72 -27.64 -2.24 -0.96
N VAL A 73 -28.06 -2.46 0.30
CA VAL A 73 -29.47 -2.45 0.70
C VAL A 73 -30.09 -1.08 0.43
N GLU A 74 -29.39 0.02 0.75
CA GLU A 74 -29.84 1.38 0.48
C GLU A 74 -30.00 1.67 -1.03
N ILE A 75 -29.05 1.21 -1.85
CA ILE A 75 -29.11 1.37 -3.31
C ILE A 75 -30.26 0.52 -3.88
N LEU A 76 -30.42 -0.71 -3.41
CA LEU A 76 -31.50 -1.61 -3.84
C LEU A 76 -32.88 -1.07 -3.45
N SER A 77 -33.00 -0.53 -2.24
CA SER A 77 -34.26 0.05 -1.74
C SER A 77 -34.63 1.33 -2.47
N ARG A 78 -33.67 2.06 -3.05
CA ARG A 78 -33.90 3.32 -3.76
C ARG A 78 -33.99 3.19 -5.29
N ARG A 79 -33.28 2.22 -5.89
CA ARG A 79 -33.07 2.17 -7.35
C ARG A 79 -33.33 0.79 -7.97
N GLY A 80 -33.71 -0.21 -7.17
CA GLY A 80 -34.00 -1.57 -7.64
C GLY A 80 -32.77 -2.34 -8.14
N MET A 81 -32.98 -3.62 -8.47
CA MET A 81 -31.92 -4.57 -8.84
C MET A 81 -31.10 -4.18 -10.08
N GLN A 82 -31.63 -3.28 -10.91
CA GLN A 82 -30.99 -2.83 -12.16
C GLN A 82 -29.83 -1.84 -11.93
N ALA A 83 -29.70 -1.28 -10.72
CA ALA A 83 -28.60 -0.38 -10.35
C ALA A 83 -27.29 -1.12 -10.01
N LEU A 84 -27.31 -2.45 -9.94
CA LEU A 84 -26.15 -3.29 -9.69
C LEU A 84 -25.32 -3.48 -10.97
N ARG A 85 -24.60 -2.44 -11.40
CA ARG A 85 -23.55 -2.61 -12.43
C ARG A 85 -22.25 -3.05 -11.74
N ARG A 86 -21.63 -4.13 -12.23
CA ARG A 86 -20.26 -4.49 -11.86
C ARG A 86 -19.33 -3.31 -12.18
N PRO A 87 -18.56 -2.80 -11.22
CA PRO A 87 -17.57 -1.77 -11.50
C PRO A 87 -16.55 -2.33 -12.50
N THR A 88 -16.42 -1.67 -13.66
CA THR A 88 -15.42 -1.98 -14.70
C THR A 88 -14.13 -1.17 -14.51
N GLU A 89 -14.08 -0.28 -13.53
CA GLU A 89 -12.85 0.39 -13.13
C GLU A 89 -12.11 -0.50 -12.14
N ASP A 90 -10.83 -0.77 -12.41
CA ASP A 90 -9.94 -1.61 -11.61
C ASP A 90 -9.60 -0.91 -10.28
N ILE A 91 -10.61 -0.73 -9.42
CA ILE A 91 -10.55 -0.18 -8.06
C ILE A 91 -9.80 -1.08 -7.07
N HIS A 92 -9.19 -2.16 -7.57
CA HIS A 92 -8.54 -3.22 -6.78
C HIS A 92 -7.01 -3.12 -6.74
N GLN A 93 -6.37 -2.19 -7.45
CA GLN A 93 -4.92 -1.97 -7.35
C GLN A 93 -4.59 -0.95 -6.24
N LEU A 94 -4.99 -1.26 -5.02
CA LEU A 94 -4.62 -0.49 -3.84
C LEU A 94 -3.20 -0.89 -3.39
N GLY A 95 -2.37 0.12 -3.12
CA GLY A 95 -1.03 -0.07 -2.56
C GLY A 95 -1.04 -0.01 -1.03
N GLY A 96 0.15 -0.02 -0.45
CA GLY A 96 0.33 0.31 0.95
C GLY A 96 1.75 0.72 1.25
N ASP A 97 1.96 1.20 2.46
CA ASP A 97 3.22 1.68 2.97
C ASP A 97 3.45 1.03 4.34
N PHE A 98 4.62 0.41 4.53
CA PHE A 98 4.92 -0.44 5.67
C PHE A 98 6.31 -0.11 6.23
N VAL A 99 6.47 -0.23 7.55
CA VAL A 99 7.79 -0.17 8.21
C VAL A 99 7.97 -1.44 9.01
N ILE A 100 9.07 -2.14 8.74
CA ILE A 100 9.46 -3.40 9.37
C ILE A 100 10.76 -3.13 10.12
N ASP A 101 10.86 -3.60 11.35
CA ASP A 101 12.10 -3.49 12.13
C ASP A 101 13.10 -4.62 11.78
N PRO A 102 14.34 -4.55 12.29
CA PRO A 102 15.36 -5.57 12.01
C PRO A 102 15.02 -6.99 12.50
N ASP A 103 14.10 -7.13 13.46
CA ASP A 103 13.62 -8.42 13.96
C ASP A 103 12.51 -9.01 13.06
N GLY A 104 12.15 -8.30 11.98
CA GLY A 104 11.12 -8.71 11.04
C GLY A 104 9.69 -8.36 11.49
N VAL A 105 9.54 -7.50 12.50
CA VAL A 105 8.23 -7.13 13.05
C VAL A 105 7.69 -5.91 12.33
N LEU A 106 6.41 -5.98 11.92
CA LEU A 106 5.70 -4.87 11.30
C LEU A 106 5.39 -3.78 12.34
N ARG A 107 6.10 -2.66 12.30
CA ARG A 107 5.95 -1.52 13.22
C ARG A 107 4.93 -0.49 12.76
N TYR A 108 4.74 -0.38 11.45
CA TYR A 108 3.76 0.50 10.84
C TYR A 108 3.17 -0.15 9.59
N ALA A 109 1.87 0.07 9.39
CA ALA A 109 1.16 -0.38 8.20
C ALA A 109 0.07 0.62 7.82
N ARG A 110 0.09 1.06 6.57
CA ARG A 110 -0.97 1.84 5.94
C ARG A 110 -1.38 1.15 4.65
N TRP A 111 -2.56 0.56 4.67
CA TRP A 111 -3.25 0.14 3.46
C TRP A 111 -3.86 1.38 2.81
N SER A 112 -3.49 1.67 1.57
CA SER A 112 -4.04 2.81 0.84
C SER A 112 -5.50 2.54 0.48
N THR A 113 -6.39 3.49 0.74
CA THR A 113 -7.81 3.40 0.32
C THR A 113 -8.03 3.89 -1.11
N SER A 114 -7.02 4.50 -1.72
CA SER A 114 -6.98 4.90 -3.14
C SER A 114 -5.52 5.01 -3.61
N PRO A 115 -5.23 5.06 -4.92
CA PRO A 115 -3.85 5.25 -5.40
C PRO A 115 -3.17 6.53 -4.88
N ALA A 116 -3.96 7.56 -4.58
CA ALA A 116 -3.49 8.84 -4.03
C ALA A 116 -3.43 8.86 -2.48
N ASP A 117 -3.99 7.86 -1.80
CA ASP A 117 -3.95 7.74 -0.34
C ASP A 117 -2.57 7.27 0.11
N ARG A 118 -1.64 8.21 0.21
CA ARG A 118 -0.28 8.00 0.69
C ARG A 118 -0.07 8.69 2.03
N PRO A 119 0.62 8.05 2.98
CA PRO A 119 0.98 8.72 4.22
C PRO A 119 1.92 9.90 3.95
N ALA A 120 1.89 10.89 4.83
CA ALA A 120 2.92 11.92 4.83
C ALA A 120 4.29 11.28 5.08
N VAL A 121 5.32 11.70 4.34
CA VAL A 121 6.68 11.16 4.47
C VAL A 121 7.21 11.31 5.90
N ALA A 122 6.84 12.39 6.60
CA ALA A 122 7.15 12.59 8.00
C ALA A 122 6.63 11.48 8.93
N ALA A 123 5.48 10.88 8.62
CA ALA A 123 4.94 9.76 9.39
C ALA A 123 5.77 8.48 9.18
N LEU A 124 6.27 8.25 7.97
CA LEU A 124 7.16 7.13 7.66
C LEU A 124 8.53 7.30 8.35
N ILE A 125 9.10 8.51 8.32
CA ILE A 125 10.34 8.85 9.02
C ILE A 125 10.17 8.61 10.52
N ALA A 126 9.12 9.17 11.13
CA ALA A 126 8.82 8.98 12.55
C ALA A 126 8.64 7.50 12.94
N ALA A 127 7.97 6.71 12.10
CA ALA A 127 7.79 5.27 12.32
C ALA A 127 9.09 4.46 12.15
N SER A 128 10.03 4.94 11.31
CA SER A 128 11.34 4.32 11.11
C SER A 128 12.30 4.59 12.27
N HIS A 129 12.14 5.71 12.98
CA HIS A 129 12.93 5.99 14.16
C HIS A 129 12.53 5.03 15.29
N ARG A 130 13.49 4.23 15.73
CA ARG A 130 13.33 3.38 16.91
C ARG A 130 12.93 4.25 18.10
N THR A 131 11.75 4.05 18.65
CA THR A 131 11.54 4.41 20.06
C THR A 131 12.30 3.37 20.87
N PRO A 132 13.27 3.74 21.74
CA PRO A 132 13.90 2.77 22.63
C PRO A 132 12.81 2.15 23.51
N GLY A 133 12.37 0.95 23.14
CA GLY A 133 11.38 0.19 23.89
C GLY A 133 12.06 -0.52 25.04
N SER A 134 11.76 -0.04 26.25
CA SER A 134 11.89 -0.70 27.55
C SER A 134 12.16 -2.20 27.45
N THR A 135 13.38 -2.61 27.77
CA THR A 135 13.67 -3.96 28.23
C THR A 135 12.80 -4.25 29.45
N ALA A 136 11.90 -5.24 29.33
CA ALA A 136 11.34 -5.93 30.48
C ALA A 136 12.31 -7.02 30.93
#